data_AF-A0A0B8WED8-F1
#
_entry.id   AF-A0A0B8WED8-F1
#
_cell.length_a   1.000
_cell.length_b   1.000
_cell.length_c   1.000
_cell.angle_alpha   90.00
_cell.angle_beta   90.00
_cell.angle_gamma   90.00
#
_symmetry.space_group_name_H-M   'P 1'
#
loop_
_entity.id
_entity.type
_entity.pdbx_description
1 polymer ?
#
loop_
_entity_poly.entity_id
_entity_poly.type
_entity_poly.pdbx_seq_one_letter_code
_entity_poly.pdbx_strand_id
1 'polypeptide(L)' 'MSLAQANKNLKFDKRLTERNLNVGEMSKEELQKHLESLPDLAHNVEKFTIDGKNSSSAEESH' A
#
# COMPACT_ATOMS: atom_id res chain seq x y z
N MET A 1 -2.55 14.86 -11.70
CA MET A 1 -3.53 14.77 -10.58
C MET A 1 -4.13 16.14 -10.34
N SER A 2 -5.45 16.24 -10.15
CA SER A 2 -6.10 17.51 -9.78
C SER A 2 -6.04 17.74 -8.27
N LEU A 3 -6.18 19.01 -7.83
CA LEU A 3 -6.22 19.38 -6.40
C LEU A 3 -7.32 18.62 -5.64
N ALA A 4 -8.48 18.44 -6.27
CA ALA A 4 -9.60 17.68 -5.71
C ALA A 4 -9.25 16.20 -5.47
N GLN A 5 -8.47 15.59 -6.38
CA GLN A 5 -8.00 14.21 -6.23
C GLN A 5 -6.96 14.10 -5.10
N ALA A 6 -6.06 15.07 -4.98
CA ALA A 6 -5.06 15.11 -3.92
C ALA A 6 -5.70 15.18 -2.53
N ASN A 7 -6.75 16.01 -2.36
CA ASN A 7 -7.48 16.11 -1.11
C ASN A 7 -8.20 14.80 -0.73
N LYS A 8 -8.76 14.08 -1.71
CA LYS A 8 -9.35 12.75 -1.47
C LYS A 8 -8.32 11.74 -1.01
N ASN A 9 -7.13 11.75 -1.62
CA ASN A 9 -6.05 10.83 -1.25
C ASN A 9 -5.47 11.15 0.14
N LEU A 10 -5.45 12.44 0.53
CA LEU A 10 -4.97 12.88 1.85
C LEU A 10 -5.78 12.26 3.00
N LYS A 11 -7.06 11.95 2.78
CA LYS A 11 -7.94 11.28 3.77
C LYS A 11 -7.39 9.92 4.21
N PHE A 12 -6.74 9.21 3.29
CA PHE A 12 -6.16 7.88 3.51
C PHE A 12 -4.64 7.93 3.80
N ASP A 13 -4.07 9.13 3.99
CA ASP A 13 -2.67 9.26 4.38
C ASP A 13 -2.43 8.58 5.73
N LYS A 14 -1.37 7.77 5.82
CA LYS A 14 -1.03 6.97 7.01
C LYS A 14 -0.87 7.81 8.29
N ARG A 15 -0.47 9.07 8.16
CA ARG A 15 -0.25 10.00 9.28
C ARG A 15 -1.55 10.60 9.79
N LEU A 16 -2.61 10.57 8.97
CA LEU A 16 -3.91 11.17 9.25
C LEU A 16 -4.99 10.13 9.50
N THR A 17 -4.79 8.88 9.10
CA THR A 17 -5.79 7.80 9.15
C THR A 17 -6.34 7.60 10.56
N GLU A 18 -5.45 7.51 11.57
CA GLU A 18 -5.85 7.37 12.97
C GLU A 18 -6.65 8.58 13.47
N ARG A 19 -6.19 9.79 13.16
CA ARG A 19 -6.90 11.03 13.51
C ARG A 19 -8.28 11.06 12.87
N ASN A 20 -8.38 10.73 11.58
CA ASN A 20 -9.62 10.80 10.83
C ASN A 20 -10.64 9.76 11.32
N LEU A 21 -10.19 8.57 11.75
CA LEU A 21 -11.03 7.59 12.43
C LEU A 21 -11.53 8.11 13.80
N ASN A 22 -10.64 8.71 14.59
CA ASN A 22 -10.96 9.18 15.93
C ASN A 22 -11.90 10.39 15.95
N VAL A 23 -11.78 11.28 14.95
CA VAL A 23 -12.62 12.48 14.81
C VAL A 23 -13.92 12.17 14.03
N GLY A 24 -14.04 10.97 13.44
CA GLY A 24 -15.21 10.53 12.69
C GLY A 24 -15.29 11.05 11.24
N GLU A 25 -14.21 11.61 10.71
CA GLU A 25 -14.12 12.01 9.29
C GLU A 25 -14.02 10.81 8.33
N MET A 26 -13.79 9.61 8.87
CA MET A 26 -13.71 8.35 8.13
C MET A 26 -14.28 7.21 8.99
N SER A 27 -15.02 6.30 8.37
CA SER A 27 -15.50 5.09 9.04
C SER A 27 -14.50 3.94 8.90
N LYS A 28 -14.57 2.96 9.82
CA LYS A 28 -13.76 1.74 9.74
C LYS A 28 -14.05 0.94 8.46
N GLU A 29 -15.31 0.91 8.04
CA GLU A 29 -15.74 0.22 6.81
C GLU A 29 -15.17 0.89 5.55
N GLU A 30 -15.12 2.22 5.53
CA GLU A 30 -14.54 2.97 4.41
C GLU A 30 -13.03 2.71 4.30
N LEU A 31 -12.33 2.68 5.44
CA LEU A 31 -10.91 2.34 5.48
C LEU A 31 -10.67 0.90 5.00
N GLN A 32 -11.49 -0.05 5.46
CA GLN A 32 -11.39 -1.46 5.06
C GLN A 32 -11.53 -1.61 3.53
N LYS A 33 -12.55 -0.98 2.93
CA LYS A 33 -12.76 -1.00 1.48
C LYS A 33 -11.59 -0.38 0.72
N HIS A 34 -11.01 0.70 1.25
CA HIS A 34 -9.82 1.31 0.63
C HIS A 34 -8.63 0.33 0.67
N LEU A 35 -8.37 -0.32 1.79
CA LEU A 35 -7.29 -1.31 1.91
C LEU A 35 -7.47 -2.50 0.97
N GLU A 36 -8.69 -3.01 0.83
CA GLU A 36 -9.03 -4.09 -0.10
C GLU A 36 -8.88 -3.70 -1.58
N SER A 37 -9.03 -2.40 -1.89
CA SER A 37 -8.83 -1.88 -3.25
C SER A 37 -7.37 -1.72 -3.66
N LEU A 38 -6.43 -1.83 -2.71
CA LEU A 38 -5.01 -1.67 -3.00
C LEU A 38 -4.47 -2.93 -3.69
N PRO A 39 -3.66 -2.78 -4.76
CA PRO A 39 -3.04 -3.91 -5.43
C PRO A 39 -2.03 -4.60 -4.50
N ASP A 40 -1.99 -5.94 -4.51
CA ASP A 40 -0.93 -6.68 -3.85
C ASP A 40 0.38 -6.51 -4.62
N LEU A 41 1.31 -5.78 -4.01
CA LEU A 41 2.65 -5.51 -4.55
C LEU A 41 3.73 -6.33 -3.84
N ALA A 42 3.37 -7.24 -2.91
CA ALA A 42 4.33 -8.05 -2.18
C ALA A 42 5.13 -8.99 -3.10
N HIS A 43 4.57 -9.34 -4.26
CA HIS A 43 5.24 -10.15 -5.28
C HIS A 43 6.27 -9.36 -6.11
N ASN A 44 6.17 -8.02 -6.13
CA ASN A 44 7.02 -7.15 -6.94
C ASN A 44 8.28 -6.66 -6.21
N VAL A 45 8.51 -7.10 -4.97
CA VAL A 45 9.68 -6.73 -4.18
C VAL A 45 10.74 -7.83 -4.21
N GLU A 46 11.99 -7.41 -4.37
CA GLU A 46 13.15 -8.29 -4.29
C GLU A 46 13.24 -8.90 -2.89
N LYS A 47 13.25 -10.23 -2.80
CA LYS A 47 13.31 -10.95 -1.53
C LYS A 47 14.75 -10.91 -1.01
N PHE A 48 14.99 -10.13 0.04
CA PHE A 48 16.27 -10.18 0.74
C PHE A 48 16.37 -11.44 1.60
N THR A 49 17.38 -12.27 1.35
CA THR A 49 17.78 -13.33 2.28
C THR A 49 18.88 -12.81 3.20
N ILE A 50 18.68 -12.95 4.51
CA ILE A 50 19.59 -12.45 5.56
C ILE A 50 21.02 -13.07 5.46
N ASP A 51 21.16 -14.20 4.76
CA ASP A 51 22.41 -14.95 4.63
C ASP A 51 23.12 -14.78 3.25
N GLY A 52 22.79 -13.72 2.50
CA GLY A 52 23.61 -13.31 1.35
C GLY A 52 23.63 -14.26 0.15
N LYS A 53 22.67 -15.18 0.03
CA LYS A 53 22.48 -15.99 -1.17
C LYS A 53 21.24 -15.51 -1.92
N ASN A 54 21.39 -14.44 -2.70
CA ASN A 54 20.45 -14.14 -3.78
C ASN A 54 20.68 -15.16 -4.90
N SER A 55 19.84 -16.20 -4.98
CA SER A 55 19.78 -17.08 -6.14
C SER A 55 18.93 -16.42 -7.23
N SER A 56 19.48 -15.40 -7.88
CA SER A 56 18.91 -14.86 -9.13
C SER A 56 19.84 -15.22 -10.29
N SER A 57 19.87 -16.50 -10.64
CA SER A 57 20.51 -16.97 -11.86
C SER A 57 19.92 -18.31 -12.28
N ALA A 58 18.76 -18.25 -12.94
CA ALA A 58 18.33 -19.13 -14.04
C ALA A 58 16.80 -19.09 -14.14
N GLU A 59 16.28 -18.45 -15.19
CA GLU A 59 15.14 -18.93 -16.00
C GLU A 59 14.81 -17.85 -17.05
N GLU A 60 15.79 -17.57 -17.92
CA GLU A 60 15.54 -17.26 -19.33
C GLU A 60 15.80 -18.57 -20.10
N SER A 61 14.75 -19.31 -20.46
CA SER A 61 14.77 -20.22 -21.61
C SER A 61 13.39 -20.83 -21.88
N HIS A 62 12.83 -20.43 -23.03
CA HIS A 62 11.71 -20.97 -23.82
C HIS A 62 10.27 -20.60 -23.44
#